data_AF-A0A4R7V1K6-F1
#
_entry.id   AF-A0A4R7V1K6-F1
#
_cell.length_a   1.000
_cell.length_b   1.000
_cell.length_c   1.000
_cell.angle_alpha   90.00
_cell.angle_beta   90.00
_cell.angle_gamma   90.00
#
_symmetry.space_group_name_H-M   'P 1'
#
loop_
_entity.id
_entity.type
_entity.pdbx_description
1 polymer ?
#
loop_
_entity_poly.entity_id
_entity_poly.type
_entity_poly.pdbx_seq_one_letter_code
_entity_poly.pdbx_strand_id
1 'polypeptide(L)'
;MHSAGLVEGLSSQPGLPCQGQLLDVALGTYAWIHLLVSGPARDEGSLEVWLHHVDAVEPEWLHPGGPDHVPTVVRVPVSRPEPLTAVRLPESTDLRVHSVTLVPWPSDDTSGNAVPVDLSAHLNCVGIEPKERPGRGAFNIWHNTFPIEELPRPGSITVVGGVSFRFPAADGTRPDNLRCRGQRIELPSSRVDWLHLLAAAERRTEDVVTVHYADGTTRPQWLRVSDFWPETPSRFGELPAFRTSAMLYPNHVDSRMPPVIWHQRVPVAVRDGVVAVTLPDNPAVHVFAMTAVHGDTVSR
;
A
#
# COMPACT_ATOMS: atom_id res chain seq x y z
N MET A 1 -13.19 12.99 -26.47
CA MET A 1 -14.40 13.51 -25.80
C MET A 1 -15.27 12.32 -25.41
N HIS A 2 -15.07 11.77 -24.23
CA HIS A 2 -16.02 10.83 -23.62
C HIS A 2 -16.36 11.41 -22.26
N SER A 3 -17.63 11.79 -22.09
CA SER A 3 -18.14 12.38 -20.86
C SER A 3 -18.12 11.34 -19.74
N ALA A 4 -17.54 11.72 -18.59
CA ALA A 4 -17.85 11.10 -17.33
C ALA A 4 -19.38 11.14 -17.13
N GLY A 5 -20.00 9.97 -16.98
CA GLY A 5 -21.40 9.87 -16.62
C GLY A 5 -21.58 10.26 -15.16
N LEU A 6 -21.80 11.54 -14.90
CA LEU A 6 -22.36 12.01 -13.63
C LEU A 6 -23.83 11.58 -13.62
N VAL A 7 -24.19 10.66 -12.72
CA VAL A 7 -25.58 10.53 -12.28
C VAL A 7 -25.81 11.65 -11.26
N GLU A 8 -26.04 12.85 -11.77
CA GLU A 8 -26.43 13.99 -10.96
C GLU A 8 -27.96 13.99 -10.84
N GLY A 9 -28.43 13.55 -9.68
CA GLY A 9 -29.82 13.63 -9.29
C GLY A 9 -29.90 14.04 -7.83
N LEU A 10 -30.12 15.32 -7.57
CA LEU A 10 -30.66 15.78 -6.28
C LEU A 10 -32.09 15.25 -6.16
N SER A 11 -32.21 14.02 -5.66
CA SER A 11 -33.48 13.34 -5.40
C SER A 11 -33.42 12.74 -4.02
N SER A 12 -34.48 13.00 -3.25
CA SER A 12 -34.81 12.53 -1.90
C SER A 12 -34.99 11.00 -1.81
N GLN A 13 -34.13 10.22 -2.46
CA GLN A 13 -34.09 8.77 -2.32
C GLN A 13 -33.47 8.46 -0.96
N PRO A 14 -34.12 7.62 -0.12
CA PRO A 14 -33.47 7.15 1.09
C PRO A 14 -32.21 6.39 0.68
N GLY A 15 -31.04 6.82 1.16
CA GLY A 15 -29.76 6.18 0.84
C GLY A 15 -29.81 4.68 1.10
N LEU A 16 -29.06 3.91 0.30
CA LEU A 16 -29.05 2.45 0.35
C LEU A 16 -28.50 1.96 1.70
N PRO A 17 -29.24 1.15 2.49
CA PRO A 17 -28.77 0.67 3.79
C PRO A 17 -27.59 -0.30 3.61
N CYS A 18 -26.53 -0.20 4.39
CA CYS A 18 -25.40 -1.13 4.32
C CYS A 18 -25.74 -2.47 4.99
N GLN A 19 -26.30 -3.42 4.26
CA GLN A 19 -26.72 -4.72 4.82
C GLN A 19 -26.06 -5.89 4.08
N GLY A 20 -24.78 -5.74 3.74
CA GLY A 20 -24.05 -6.78 3.02
C GLY A 20 -24.39 -6.89 1.53
N GLN A 21 -25.17 -5.96 0.97
CA GLN A 21 -25.52 -6.03 -0.46
C GLN A 21 -24.30 -5.82 -1.36
N LEU A 22 -24.32 -6.55 -2.48
CA LEU A 22 -23.36 -6.42 -3.57
C LEU A 22 -23.81 -5.32 -4.53
N LEU A 23 -22.93 -4.37 -4.80
CA LEU A 23 -23.12 -3.30 -5.76
C LEU A 23 -22.27 -3.55 -7.00
N ASP A 24 -22.91 -3.78 -8.14
CA ASP A 24 -22.21 -3.80 -9.42
C ASP A 24 -21.64 -2.43 -9.73
N VAL A 25 -20.40 -2.40 -10.21
CA VAL A 25 -19.72 -1.20 -10.67
C VAL A 25 -19.39 -1.34 -12.15
N ALA A 26 -19.12 -0.21 -12.82
CA ALA A 26 -18.60 -0.27 -14.18
C ALA A 26 -17.30 -1.08 -14.18
N LEU A 27 -17.17 -2.03 -15.11
CA LEU A 27 -15.94 -2.81 -15.26
C LEU A 27 -14.78 -1.86 -15.58
N GLY A 28 -13.75 -1.87 -14.75
CA GLY A 28 -12.58 -1.02 -14.96
C GLY A 28 -11.56 -1.12 -13.84
N THR A 29 -10.41 -0.49 -14.06
CA THR A 29 -9.36 -0.37 -13.04
C THR A 29 -9.48 0.97 -12.34
N TYR A 30 -9.53 0.93 -11.02
CA TYR A 30 -9.73 2.09 -10.16
C TYR A 30 -8.64 2.14 -9.09
N ALA A 31 -8.35 3.33 -8.58
CA ALA A 31 -7.49 3.51 -7.40
C ALA A 31 -8.31 3.73 -6.12
N TRP A 32 -9.50 4.32 -6.25
CA TRP A 32 -10.39 4.60 -5.13
C TRP A 32 -11.85 4.43 -5.52
N ILE A 33 -12.66 4.05 -4.53
CA ILE A 33 -14.10 4.23 -4.54
C ILE A 33 -14.41 5.28 -3.47
N HIS A 34 -15.08 6.36 -3.87
CA HIS A 34 -15.61 7.36 -2.95
C HIS A 34 -17.09 7.06 -2.71
N LEU A 35 -17.47 6.90 -1.45
CA LEU A 35 -18.84 6.68 -1.03
C LEU A 35 -19.32 7.92 -0.27
N LEU A 36 -20.44 8.50 -0.68
CA LEU A 36 -21.14 9.49 0.15
C LEU A 36 -22.01 8.72 1.14
N VAL A 37 -21.66 8.76 2.43
CA VAL A 37 -22.34 7.95 3.46
C VAL A 37 -22.95 8.82 4.55
N SER A 38 -24.05 8.35 5.15
CA SER A 38 -24.62 8.93 6.38
C SER A 38 -24.93 7.83 7.39
N GLY A 39 -24.79 8.15 8.67
CA GLY A 39 -25.03 7.23 9.78
C GLY A 39 -24.20 7.68 10.98
N PRO A 40 -24.42 7.13 12.17
CA PRO A 40 -23.55 7.39 13.30
C PRO A 40 -22.13 6.93 12.97
N ALA A 41 -21.15 7.80 13.16
CA ALA A 41 -19.76 7.39 13.20
C ALA A 41 -19.62 6.56 14.48
N ARG A 42 -19.58 5.23 14.39
CA ARG A 42 -19.20 4.45 15.57
C ARG A 42 -17.75 4.81 15.85
N ASP A 43 -17.50 5.38 17.03
CA ASP A 43 -16.26 6.08 17.39
C ASP A 43 -14.97 5.27 17.17
N GLU A 44 -15.02 3.95 16.96
CA GLU A 44 -13.80 3.12 16.92
C GLU A 44 -13.79 1.99 15.87
N GLY A 45 -14.82 1.87 15.01
CA GLY A 45 -14.96 0.70 14.14
C GLY A 45 -14.62 0.96 12.67
N SER A 46 -13.47 0.47 12.19
CA SER A 46 -13.29 0.22 10.75
C SER A 46 -14.29 -0.84 10.32
N LEU A 47 -15.11 -0.54 9.31
CA LEU A 47 -16.05 -1.51 8.74
C LEU A 47 -15.39 -2.22 7.57
N GLU A 48 -15.67 -3.51 7.40
CA GLU A 48 -15.13 -4.28 6.29
C GLU A 48 -16.02 -4.14 5.05
N VAL A 49 -15.42 -3.79 3.93
CA VAL A 49 -16.01 -3.76 2.59
C VAL A 49 -15.27 -4.77 1.74
N TRP A 50 -15.96 -5.50 0.87
CA TRP A 50 -15.30 -6.50 0.01
C TRP A 50 -15.29 -6.04 -1.44
N LEU A 51 -14.11 -6.05 -2.03
CA LEU A 51 -13.89 -5.70 -3.43
C LEU A 51 -13.89 -6.96 -4.28
N HIS A 52 -14.77 -7.03 -5.27
CA HIS A 52 -14.87 -8.15 -6.20
C HIS A 52 -14.17 -7.76 -7.51
N HIS A 53 -12.97 -8.29 -7.70
CA HIS A 53 -12.22 -8.22 -8.95
C HIS A 53 -12.63 -9.37 -9.88
N VAL A 54 -12.21 -9.29 -11.13
CA VAL A 54 -12.45 -10.37 -12.12
C VAL A 54 -11.84 -11.72 -11.70
N ASP A 55 -10.76 -11.70 -10.91
CA ASP A 55 -9.96 -12.88 -10.55
C ASP A 55 -9.85 -13.12 -9.03
N ALA A 56 -10.34 -12.20 -8.20
CA ALA A 56 -10.14 -12.22 -6.76
C ALA A 56 -11.27 -11.50 -6.00
N VAL A 57 -11.38 -11.79 -4.70
CA VAL A 57 -12.24 -11.07 -3.77
C VAL A 57 -11.41 -10.72 -2.54
N GLU A 58 -11.31 -9.43 -2.20
CA GLU A 58 -10.43 -8.95 -1.12
C GLU A 58 -11.15 -8.03 -0.13
N PRO A 59 -10.85 -8.14 1.17
CA PRO A 59 -11.39 -7.23 2.17
C PRO A 59 -10.59 -5.92 2.20
N GLU A 60 -11.30 -4.82 2.37
CA GLU A 60 -10.77 -3.49 2.61
C GLU A 60 -11.51 -2.82 3.76
N TRP A 61 -10.90 -1.78 4.34
CA TRP A 61 -11.53 -1.02 5.42
C TRP A 61 -12.22 0.24 4.91
N LEU A 62 -13.44 0.42 5.36
CA LEU A 62 -14.22 1.63 5.31
C LEU A 62 -14.11 2.35 6.66
N HIS A 63 -13.67 3.60 6.65
CA HIS A 63 -13.54 4.43 7.85
C HIS A 63 -14.60 5.55 7.82
N PRO A 64 -15.85 5.28 8.24
CA PRO A 64 -16.84 6.34 8.37
C PRO A 64 -16.40 7.32 9.45
N GLY A 65 -16.29 8.59 9.07
CA GLY A 65 -15.99 9.69 9.98
C GLY A 65 -16.89 10.88 9.67
N GLY A 66 -16.94 11.84 10.59
CA GLY A 66 -17.73 13.05 10.47
C GLY A 66 -18.85 13.14 11.51
N PRO A 67 -19.51 14.30 11.63
CA PRO A 67 -20.61 14.49 12.57
C PRO A 67 -21.78 13.55 12.25
N ASP A 68 -22.45 13.06 13.30
CA ASP A 68 -23.66 12.26 13.16
C ASP A 68 -24.67 12.93 12.21
N HIS A 69 -25.25 12.12 11.33
CA HIS A 69 -26.27 12.53 10.36
C HIS A 69 -25.84 13.51 9.26
N VAL A 70 -24.55 13.90 9.17
CA VAL A 70 -24.04 14.68 8.05
C VAL A 70 -23.44 13.74 7.00
N PRO A 71 -23.98 13.73 5.75
CA PRO A 71 -23.39 12.94 4.68
C PRO A 71 -21.93 13.31 4.46
N THR A 72 -21.03 12.33 4.57
CA THR A 72 -19.58 12.52 4.46
C THR A 72 -19.02 11.61 3.40
N VAL A 73 -18.04 12.11 2.63
CA VAL A 73 -17.35 11.30 1.63
C VAL A 73 -16.28 10.46 2.33
N VAL A 74 -16.40 9.14 2.19
CA VAL A 74 -15.42 8.17 2.69
C VAL A 74 -14.75 7.47 1.51
N ARG A 75 -13.52 7.02 1.71
CA ARG A 75 -12.68 6.46 0.66
C ARG A 75 -12.39 5.00 0.94
N VAL A 76 -12.63 4.15 -0.04
CA VAL A 76 -12.22 2.75 -0.04
C VAL A 76 -11.11 2.60 -1.07
N PRO A 77 -9.91 2.16 -0.68
CA PRO A 77 -8.83 1.96 -1.63
C PRO A 77 -9.10 0.76 -2.54
N VAL A 78 -8.68 0.86 -3.79
CA VAL A 78 -8.61 -0.28 -4.71
C VAL A 78 -7.13 -0.53 -4.97
N SER A 79 -6.54 -1.39 -4.14
CA SER A 79 -5.07 -1.57 -4.07
C SER A 79 -4.52 -2.35 -5.28
N ARG A 80 -5.38 -3.12 -5.96
CA ARG A 80 -5.05 -3.98 -7.08
C ARG A 80 -5.44 -3.38 -8.43
N PRO A 81 -4.61 -3.54 -9.48
CA PRO A 81 -4.90 -3.02 -10.82
C PRO A 81 -5.85 -3.93 -11.63
N GLU A 82 -6.16 -5.13 -11.15
CA GLU A 82 -7.12 -6.00 -11.83
C GLU A 82 -8.52 -5.37 -11.85
N PRO A 83 -9.29 -5.49 -12.95
CA PRO A 83 -10.59 -4.84 -13.08
C PRO A 83 -11.56 -5.20 -11.95
N LEU A 84 -12.18 -4.18 -11.37
CA LEU A 84 -13.24 -4.30 -10.38
C LEU A 84 -14.58 -4.54 -11.09
N THR A 85 -15.40 -5.42 -10.52
CA THR A 85 -16.73 -5.78 -11.04
C THR A 85 -17.84 -5.39 -10.07
N ALA A 86 -17.59 -5.51 -8.76
CA ALA A 86 -18.57 -5.16 -7.74
C ALA A 86 -17.92 -4.82 -6.40
N VAL A 87 -18.71 -4.22 -5.51
CA VAL A 87 -18.34 -3.88 -4.13
C VAL A 87 -19.42 -4.38 -3.19
N ARG A 88 -19.08 -5.24 -2.24
CA ARG A 88 -20.00 -5.66 -1.18
C ARG A 88 -19.90 -4.71 -0.01
N LEU A 89 -20.99 -3.99 0.27
CA LEU A 89 -21.07 -3.02 1.36
C LEU A 89 -21.01 -3.72 2.73
N PRO A 90 -20.58 -3.02 3.79
CA PRO A 90 -20.50 -3.60 5.13
C PRO A 90 -21.88 -4.03 5.65
N GLU A 91 -21.90 -4.90 6.66
CA GLU A 91 -23.08 -5.20 7.44
C GLU A 91 -23.23 -4.18 8.59
N SER A 92 -24.02 -3.14 8.36
CA SER A 92 -24.31 -2.06 9.31
C SER A 92 -25.74 -1.52 9.14
N THR A 93 -26.58 -1.73 10.16
CA THR A 93 -27.96 -1.24 10.17
C THR A 93 -28.08 0.29 10.16
N ASP A 94 -27.01 0.98 10.53
CA ASP A 94 -27.03 2.40 10.84
C ASP A 94 -26.40 3.25 9.71
N LEU A 95 -25.67 2.61 8.77
CA LEU A 95 -24.97 3.27 7.68
C LEU A 95 -25.77 3.20 6.38
N ARG A 96 -25.84 4.31 5.65
CA ARG A 96 -26.45 4.42 4.33
C ARG A 96 -25.49 5.00 3.30
N VAL A 97 -25.50 4.47 2.09
CA VAL A 97 -24.76 4.98 0.93
C VAL A 97 -25.71 5.78 0.03
N HIS A 98 -25.35 7.02 -0.27
CA HIS A 98 -26.12 7.92 -1.14
C HIS A 98 -25.58 7.98 -2.56
N SER A 99 -24.27 7.88 -2.72
CA SER A 99 -23.62 7.83 -4.03
C SER A 99 -22.31 7.08 -3.99
N VAL A 100 -21.91 6.57 -5.16
CA VAL A 100 -20.65 5.87 -5.42
C VAL A 100 -19.96 6.59 -6.56
N THR A 101 -18.70 6.98 -6.36
CA THR A 101 -17.85 7.58 -7.40
C THR A 101 -16.58 6.75 -7.54
N LEU A 102 -16.29 6.30 -8.76
CA LEU A 102 -15.12 5.47 -9.06
C LEU A 102 -14.00 6.37 -9.58
N VAL A 103 -12.82 6.28 -8.98
CA VAL A 103 -11.63 7.07 -9.36
C VAL A 103 -10.70 6.16 -10.18
N PRO A 104 -10.47 6.43 -11.48
CA PRO A 104 -9.66 5.58 -12.35
C PRO A 104 -8.21 5.40 -11.87
N TRP A 105 -7.57 4.34 -12.35
CA TRP A 105 -6.14 4.11 -12.21
C TRP A 105 -5.36 4.52 -13.47
N PRO A 106 -4.15 5.09 -13.35
CA PRO A 106 -3.59 5.71 -12.15
C PRO A 106 -4.37 7.00 -11.84
N SER A 107 -4.65 7.25 -10.56
CA SER A 107 -5.53 8.37 -10.20
C SER A 107 -4.89 9.74 -10.31
N ASP A 108 -3.56 9.86 -10.32
CA ASP A 108 -2.85 11.15 -10.39
C ASP A 108 -1.45 11.01 -11.01
N ASP A 109 -1.00 12.06 -11.69
CA ASP A 109 0.41 12.32 -11.99
C ASP A 109 1.15 12.58 -10.68
N THR A 110 1.87 11.58 -10.19
CA THR A 110 2.59 11.63 -8.91
C THR A 110 3.90 12.42 -8.97
N SER A 111 4.28 12.95 -10.15
CA SER A 111 5.62 13.50 -10.39
C SER A 111 5.96 14.78 -9.60
N GLY A 112 4.98 15.42 -8.94
CA GLY A 112 5.18 16.60 -8.09
C GLY A 112 5.01 16.38 -6.57
N ASN A 113 4.42 15.26 -6.12
CA ASN A 113 3.90 15.12 -4.74
C ASN A 113 4.41 13.86 -4.02
N ALA A 114 5.55 13.32 -4.44
CA ALA A 114 6.19 12.15 -3.86
C ALA A 114 7.38 12.56 -2.97
N VAL A 115 7.28 12.29 -1.67
CA VAL A 115 8.31 12.65 -0.67
C VAL A 115 8.93 11.37 -0.09
N PRO A 116 10.19 11.06 -0.42
CA PRO A 116 10.90 9.92 0.19
C PRO A 116 10.97 10.08 1.72
N VAL A 117 10.65 9.00 2.42
CA VAL A 117 10.73 8.90 3.88
C VAL A 117 12.13 8.45 4.28
N ASP A 118 12.74 9.10 5.26
CA ASP A 118 14.05 8.69 5.78
C ASP A 118 13.91 7.49 6.71
N LEU A 119 14.41 6.33 6.28
CA LEU A 119 14.41 5.09 7.06
C LEU A 119 15.74 4.82 7.77
N SER A 120 16.75 5.70 7.64
CA SER A 120 18.12 5.43 8.07
C SER A 120 18.25 5.01 9.53
N ALA A 121 17.47 5.63 10.43
CA ALA A 121 17.44 5.31 11.86
C ALA A 121 16.78 3.96 12.19
N HIS A 122 16.09 3.35 11.23
CA HIS A 122 15.30 2.13 11.42
C HIS A 122 15.89 0.90 10.71
N LEU A 123 16.90 1.07 9.86
CA LEU A 123 17.57 -0.03 9.17
C LEU A 123 18.24 -0.96 10.19
N ASN A 124 17.97 -2.26 10.09
CA ASN A 124 18.39 -3.25 11.08
C ASN A 124 18.81 -4.61 10.49
N CYS A 125 18.86 -4.71 9.16
CA CYS A 125 19.23 -5.92 8.44
C CYS A 125 20.15 -5.57 7.27
N VAL A 126 21.17 -6.40 7.05
CA VAL A 126 21.99 -6.41 5.83
C VAL A 126 21.36 -7.40 4.87
N GLY A 127 20.73 -6.88 3.82
CA GLY A 127 19.99 -7.65 2.82
C GLY A 127 20.62 -7.58 1.42
N ILE A 128 21.61 -6.71 1.22
CA ILE A 128 22.25 -6.50 -0.08
C ILE A 128 23.77 -6.62 0.09
N GLU A 129 24.41 -7.48 -0.70
CA GLU A 129 25.85 -7.73 -0.65
C GLU A 129 26.49 -7.78 -2.04
N PRO A 130 27.81 -7.56 -2.14
CA PRO A 130 28.56 -7.83 -3.36
C PRO A 130 28.68 -9.33 -3.62
N LYS A 131 28.57 -9.73 -4.89
CA LYS A 131 28.65 -11.13 -5.30
C LYS A 131 29.93 -11.83 -4.90
N GLU A 132 31.05 -11.11 -4.83
CA GLU A 132 32.36 -11.71 -4.50
C GLU A 132 32.56 -11.97 -3.00
N ARG A 133 31.68 -11.43 -2.13
CA ARG A 133 31.82 -11.55 -0.66
C ARG A 133 30.49 -11.74 0.06
N PRO A 134 29.72 -12.80 -0.25
CA PRO A 134 28.51 -13.08 0.50
C PRO A 134 28.85 -13.60 1.91
N GLY A 135 27.92 -13.45 2.86
CA GLY A 135 27.95 -14.17 4.13
C GLY A 135 27.95 -13.35 5.42
N ARG A 136 27.78 -12.03 5.33
CA ARG A 136 27.50 -11.16 6.49
C ARG A 136 26.02 -10.79 6.59
N GLY A 137 25.32 -10.84 5.47
CA GLY A 137 23.91 -10.60 5.37
C GLY A 137 23.06 -11.65 6.07
N ALA A 138 21.86 -11.23 6.44
CA ALA A 138 20.87 -12.08 7.10
C ALA A 138 19.46 -11.63 6.70
N PHE A 139 19.21 -11.58 5.39
CA PHE A 139 17.89 -11.20 4.86
C PHE A 139 16.81 -12.17 5.34
N ASN A 140 17.13 -13.46 5.41
CA ASN A 140 16.23 -14.50 5.92
C ASN A 140 16.98 -15.50 6.80
N ILE A 141 16.28 -16.56 7.24
CA ILE A 141 16.86 -17.62 8.09
C ILE A 141 18.03 -18.38 7.45
N TRP A 142 18.15 -18.36 6.11
CA TRP A 142 19.26 -18.98 5.38
C TRP A 142 20.42 -18.01 5.12
N HIS A 143 20.31 -16.80 5.66
CA HIS A 143 21.29 -15.73 5.53
C HIS A 143 21.49 -15.28 4.08
N ASN A 144 20.41 -15.32 3.30
CA ASN A 144 20.48 -14.92 1.90
C ASN A 144 20.62 -13.40 1.76
N THR A 145 21.07 -12.92 0.60
CA THR A 145 21.10 -11.50 0.22
C THR A 145 20.89 -11.29 -1.28
N PHE A 146 20.50 -10.08 -1.65
CA PHE A 146 20.44 -9.63 -3.04
C PHE A 146 21.82 -9.16 -3.53
N PRO A 147 22.17 -9.41 -4.81
CA PRO A 147 23.41 -8.89 -5.40
C PRO A 147 23.34 -7.38 -5.65
N ILE A 148 24.25 -6.64 -5.02
CA ILE A 148 24.30 -5.17 -5.09
C ILE A 148 24.52 -4.65 -6.53
N GLU A 149 25.24 -5.40 -7.36
CA GLU A 149 25.61 -4.99 -8.72
C GLU A 149 24.42 -4.97 -9.69
N GLU A 150 23.31 -5.60 -9.31
CA GLU A 150 22.08 -5.69 -10.12
C GLU A 150 20.97 -4.77 -9.61
N LEU A 151 21.23 -4.01 -8.56
CA LEU A 151 20.29 -3.09 -7.92
C LEU A 151 20.64 -1.63 -8.25
N PRO A 152 19.73 -0.67 -7.95
CA PRO A 152 20.06 0.74 -8.09
C PRO A 152 21.35 1.10 -7.35
N ARG A 153 22.06 2.11 -7.85
CA ARG A 153 23.30 2.57 -7.21
C ARG A 153 23.04 2.88 -5.73
N PRO A 154 23.89 2.42 -4.79
CA PRO A 154 23.70 2.68 -3.37
C PRO A 154 23.49 4.16 -3.05
N GLY A 155 22.43 4.49 -2.32
CA GLY A 155 22.10 5.85 -1.90
C GLY A 155 21.49 6.75 -2.99
N SER A 156 21.30 6.22 -4.20
CA SER A 156 20.71 6.96 -5.32
C SER A 156 19.20 7.18 -5.16
N ILE A 157 18.68 8.19 -5.87
CA ILE A 157 17.26 8.26 -6.17
C ILE A 157 16.97 7.38 -7.38
N THR A 158 15.99 6.50 -7.26
CA THR A 158 15.50 5.65 -8.36
C THR A 158 14.00 5.87 -8.56
N VAL A 159 13.51 5.67 -9.78
CA VAL A 159 12.09 5.84 -10.12
C VAL A 159 11.49 4.49 -10.49
N VAL A 160 10.44 4.09 -9.79
CA VAL A 160 9.71 2.83 -10.03
C VAL A 160 8.22 3.14 -10.07
N GLY A 161 7.54 2.72 -11.14
CA GLY A 161 6.09 2.98 -11.31
C GLY A 161 5.73 4.47 -11.26
N GLY A 162 6.62 5.35 -11.73
CA GLY A 162 6.45 6.81 -11.67
C GLY A 162 6.75 7.45 -10.31
N VAL A 163 7.14 6.68 -9.29
CA VAL A 163 7.43 7.19 -7.94
C VAL A 163 8.92 7.17 -7.66
N SER A 164 9.43 8.29 -7.13
CA SER A 164 10.82 8.42 -6.70
C SER A 164 11.04 7.79 -5.33
N PHE A 165 12.08 6.98 -5.20
CA PHE A 165 12.52 6.34 -3.96
C PHE A 165 13.98 6.69 -3.69
N ARG A 166 14.32 6.93 -2.42
CA ARG A 166 15.70 6.93 -1.96
C ARG A 166 16.12 5.49 -1.69
N PHE A 167 16.88 4.89 -2.60
CA PHE A 167 17.39 3.54 -2.43
C PHE A 167 18.48 3.51 -1.34
N PRO A 168 18.59 2.46 -0.52
CA PRO A 168 19.53 2.43 0.59
C PRO A 168 20.98 2.52 0.12
N ALA A 169 21.84 3.10 0.97
CA ALA A 169 23.28 3.17 0.75
C ALA A 169 23.97 1.84 1.16
N ALA A 170 23.52 0.74 0.53
CA ALA A 170 24.05 -0.60 0.78
C ALA A 170 25.55 -0.70 0.47
N ASP A 171 26.28 -1.41 1.33
CA ASP A 171 27.71 -1.69 1.17
C ASP A 171 28.09 -3.14 1.53
N GLY A 172 27.09 -3.98 1.80
CA GLY A 172 27.30 -5.36 2.25
C GLY A 172 27.73 -5.51 3.71
N THR A 173 27.78 -4.43 4.50
CA THR A 173 28.26 -4.48 5.88
C THR A 173 27.37 -3.76 6.88
N ARG A 174 26.79 -2.62 6.52
CA ARG A 174 25.85 -1.87 7.36
C ARG A 174 24.41 -2.21 6.97
N PRO A 175 23.46 -2.16 7.92
CA PRO A 175 22.05 -2.35 7.60
C PRO A 175 21.58 -1.48 6.43
N ASP A 176 20.95 -2.13 5.47
CA ASP A 176 20.47 -1.53 4.20
C ASP A 176 18.95 -1.67 4.04
N ASN A 177 18.30 -2.44 4.91
CA ASN A 177 16.85 -2.56 4.93
C ASN A 177 16.34 -2.63 6.36
N LEU A 178 15.05 -2.32 6.48
CA LEU A 178 14.28 -2.46 7.70
C LEU A 178 13.56 -3.81 7.65
N ARG A 179 13.95 -4.74 8.52
CA ARG A 179 13.13 -5.91 8.85
C ARG A 179 12.07 -5.52 9.87
N CYS A 180 10.81 -5.72 9.53
CA CYS A 180 9.66 -5.29 10.32
C CYS A 180 9.63 -5.97 11.71
N ARG A 181 9.48 -5.14 12.75
CA ARG A 181 9.51 -5.45 14.19
C ARG A 181 8.66 -4.47 15.01
N GLY A 182 7.58 -3.92 14.43
CA GLY A 182 6.74 -2.94 15.12
C GLY A 182 7.28 -1.51 15.14
N GLN A 183 8.24 -1.16 14.27
CA GLN A 183 8.84 0.18 14.26
C GLN A 183 7.80 1.26 13.92
N ARG A 184 7.87 2.38 14.65
CA ARG A 184 7.16 3.62 14.30
C ARG A 184 8.04 4.46 13.38
N ILE A 185 7.49 4.86 12.23
CA ILE A 185 8.12 5.69 11.20
C ILE A 185 7.38 7.01 11.11
N GLU A 186 8.04 8.11 11.44
CA GLU A 186 7.48 9.45 11.28
C GLU A 186 7.40 9.82 9.78
N LEU A 187 6.29 10.44 9.39
CA LEU A 187 6.04 10.80 8.00
C LEU A 187 6.35 12.29 7.74
N PRO A 188 6.97 12.63 6.60
CA PRO A 188 7.39 13.99 6.31
C PRO A 188 6.24 14.91 5.86
N SER A 189 5.05 14.36 5.66
CA SER A 189 3.86 15.09 5.20
C SER A 189 2.68 14.76 6.10
N SER A 190 1.91 15.79 6.47
CA SER A 190 0.64 15.64 7.17
C SER A 190 -0.53 15.27 6.26
N ARG A 191 -0.29 15.19 4.94
CA ARG A 191 -1.26 14.77 3.94
C ARG A 191 -0.68 13.65 3.09
N VAL A 192 -1.30 12.47 3.13
CA VAL A 192 -0.82 11.27 2.43
C VAL A 192 -2.02 10.49 1.88
N ASP A 193 -2.00 10.15 0.60
CA ASP A 193 -2.99 9.25 -0.01
C ASP A 193 -2.47 7.82 -0.10
N TRP A 194 -1.17 7.67 -0.38
CA TRP A 194 -0.51 6.37 -0.51
C TRP A 194 0.89 6.42 0.10
N LEU A 195 1.26 5.35 0.79
CA LEU A 195 2.65 5.03 1.05
C LEU A 195 3.11 4.01 0.00
N HIS A 196 4.14 4.37 -0.75
CA HIS A 196 4.78 3.49 -1.70
C HIS A 196 6.01 2.87 -1.04
N LEU A 197 6.18 1.56 -1.16
CA LEU A 197 7.26 0.80 -0.54
C LEU A 197 8.05 0.03 -1.60
N LEU A 198 9.37 0.01 -1.46
CA LEU A 198 10.19 -1.05 -2.03
C LEU A 198 10.33 -2.12 -0.96
N ALA A 199 9.68 -3.27 -1.16
CA ALA A 199 9.57 -4.31 -0.15
C ALA A 199 9.80 -5.71 -0.72
N ALA A 200 10.24 -6.62 0.13
CA ALA A 200 10.31 -8.04 -0.18
C ALA A 200 9.89 -8.84 1.04
N ALA A 201 9.22 -9.97 0.81
CA ALA A 201 8.78 -10.84 1.89
C ALA A 201 9.29 -12.28 1.71
N GLU A 202 9.70 -12.93 2.81
CA GLU A 202 10.18 -14.32 2.78
C GLU A 202 9.10 -15.33 2.39
N ARG A 203 7.84 -14.94 2.60
CA ARG A 203 6.62 -15.68 2.27
C ARG A 203 5.53 -14.67 1.95
N ARG A 204 4.50 -15.11 1.22
CA ARG A 204 3.30 -14.30 1.01
C ARG A 204 2.76 -13.84 2.36
N THR A 205 2.66 -12.53 2.52
CA THR A 205 2.32 -11.89 3.78
C THR A 205 1.18 -10.90 3.57
N GLU A 206 0.23 -10.92 4.49
CA GLU A 206 -0.80 -9.89 4.65
C GLU A 206 -0.78 -9.51 6.12
N ASP A 207 -0.50 -8.25 6.39
CA ASP A 207 -0.34 -7.75 7.75
C ASP A 207 -0.82 -6.30 7.85
N VAL A 208 -0.84 -5.74 9.05
CA VAL A 208 -1.39 -4.41 9.31
C VAL A 208 -0.28 -3.39 9.53
N VAL A 209 -0.37 -2.30 8.78
CA VAL A 209 0.29 -1.03 9.11
C VAL A 209 -0.73 -0.17 9.86
N THR A 210 -0.34 0.36 11.01
CA THR A 210 -1.18 1.30 11.77
C THR A 210 -0.81 2.73 11.42
N VAL A 211 -1.73 3.49 10.83
CA VAL A 211 -1.56 4.93 10.56
C VAL A 211 -1.95 5.72 11.79
N HIS A 212 -1.11 6.69 12.16
CA HIS A 212 -1.30 7.57 13.32
C HIS A 212 -1.60 9.00 12.86
N TYR A 213 -2.53 9.64 13.55
CA TYR A 213 -3.01 10.98 13.23
C TYR A 213 -2.69 11.98 14.36
N ALA A 214 -2.61 13.26 14.03
CA ALA A 214 -2.29 14.35 14.94
C ALA A 214 -3.35 14.55 16.05
N ASP A 215 -4.59 14.10 15.81
CA ASP A 215 -5.67 14.10 16.79
C ASP A 215 -5.57 12.92 17.80
N GLY A 216 -4.54 12.08 17.67
CA GLY A 216 -4.30 10.91 18.52
C GLY A 216 -5.03 9.65 18.07
N THR A 217 -5.87 9.72 17.02
CA THR A 217 -6.53 8.53 16.48
C THR A 217 -5.57 7.66 15.67
N THR A 218 -5.96 6.40 15.46
CA THR A 218 -5.24 5.46 14.60
C THR A 218 -6.18 4.73 13.64
N ARG A 219 -5.66 4.31 12.48
CA ARG A 219 -6.41 3.53 11.50
C ARG A 219 -5.55 2.39 10.93
N PRO A 220 -6.06 1.14 10.87
CA PRO A 220 -5.37 0.04 10.21
C PRO A 220 -5.39 0.19 8.69
N GLN A 221 -4.30 -0.23 8.03
CA GLN A 221 -4.13 -0.30 6.58
C GLN A 221 -3.33 -1.54 6.20
N TRP A 222 -3.62 -2.12 5.03
CA TRP A 222 -3.11 -3.43 4.66
C TRP A 222 -1.70 -3.25 4.10
N LEU A 223 -0.75 -4.01 4.63
CA LEU A 223 0.52 -4.29 4.00
C LEU A 223 0.50 -5.73 3.51
N ARG A 224 0.21 -5.90 2.23
CA ARG A 224 0.26 -7.19 1.55
C ARG A 224 1.53 -7.27 0.72
N VAL A 225 2.35 -8.30 0.87
CA VAL A 225 3.59 -8.45 0.10
C VAL A 225 3.70 -9.90 -0.34
N SER A 226 3.77 -10.09 -1.65
CA SER A 226 4.06 -11.34 -2.33
C SER A 226 5.45 -11.79 -1.91
N ASP A 227 5.68 -13.11 -1.85
CA ASP A 227 7.03 -13.57 -1.55
C ASP A 227 8.02 -13.16 -2.66
N PHE A 228 9.29 -13.08 -2.28
CA PHE A 228 10.34 -12.68 -3.22
C PHE A 228 10.76 -13.82 -4.14
N TRP A 229 10.19 -15.03 -4.04
CA TRP A 229 10.66 -16.19 -4.77
C TRP A 229 10.36 -16.08 -6.27
N PRO A 230 11.24 -16.62 -7.14
CA PRO A 230 11.15 -16.44 -8.59
C PRO A 230 9.87 -16.97 -9.22
N GLU A 231 9.31 -18.02 -8.63
CA GLU A 231 8.13 -18.76 -9.12
C GLU A 231 6.81 -18.06 -8.77
N THR A 232 6.85 -17.03 -7.93
CA THR A 232 5.66 -16.36 -7.45
C THR A 232 5.33 -15.14 -8.32
N PRO A 233 4.19 -15.15 -9.04
CA PRO A 233 3.67 -13.93 -9.62
C PRO A 233 3.19 -13.00 -8.51
N SER A 234 3.08 -11.71 -8.83
CA SER A 234 2.40 -10.74 -7.97
C SER A 234 1.02 -11.27 -7.56
N ARG A 235 0.72 -11.23 -6.26
CA ARG A 235 -0.54 -11.71 -5.68
C ARG A 235 -1.46 -10.59 -5.25
N PHE A 236 -0.91 -9.40 -5.01
CA PHE A 236 -1.62 -8.26 -4.46
C PHE A 236 -1.50 -7.03 -5.37
N GLY A 237 -1.24 -7.26 -6.67
CA GLY A 237 -1.17 -6.19 -7.66
C GLY A 237 0.13 -5.39 -7.63
N GLU A 238 1.16 -5.86 -6.91
CA GLU A 238 2.45 -5.20 -6.84
C GLU A 238 3.17 -5.19 -8.19
N LEU A 239 3.93 -4.11 -8.44
CA LEU A 239 4.83 -4.02 -9.59
C LEU A 239 6.18 -4.66 -9.22
N PRO A 240 6.76 -5.57 -10.03
CA PRO A 240 8.13 -6.05 -9.79
C PRO A 240 9.12 -4.89 -10.03
N ALA A 241 9.67 -4.33 -8.95
CA ALA A 241 10.57 -3.18 -9.03
C ALA A 241 11.96 -3.59 -9.53
N PHE A 242 12.56 -4.58 -8.87
CA PHE A 242 13.89 -5.08 -9.20
C PHE A 242 13.88 -6.61 -9.11
N ARG A 243 14.16 -7.26 -10.23
CA ARG A 243 14.45 -8.69 -10.29
C ARG A 243 15.93 -8.87 -10.51
N THR A 244 16.59 -9.65 -9.67
CA THR A 244 18.01 -10.01 -9.86
C THR A 244 18.10 -11.39 -10.51
N SER A 245 19.27 -11.71 -11.07
CA SER A 245 19.53 -12.98 -11.76
C SER A 245 19.87 -14.13 -10.82
N ALA A 246 20.19 -13.82 -9.56
CA ALA A 246 20.59 -14.80 -8.55
C ALA A 246 20.31 -14.32 -7.13
N MET A 247 20.23 -15.27 -6.22
CA MET A 247 20.27 -15.07 -4.78
C MET A 247 21.68 -15.39 -4.27
N LEU A 248 22.20 -14.58 -3.36
CA LEU A 248 23.45 -14.87 -2.68
C LEU A 248 23.15 -15.66 -1.40
N TYR A 249 23.83 -16.78 -1.23
CA TYR A 249 23.88 -17.54 0.02
C TYR A 249 25.26 -17.34 0.66
N PRO A 250 25.44 -17.60 1.96
CA PRO A 250 26.71 -17.32 2.63
C PRO A 250 27.96 -17.92 1.97
N ASN A 251 27.81 -19.06 1.29
CA ASN A 251 28.94 -19.79 0.70
C ASN A 251 28.82 -20.01 -0.82
N HIS A 252 27.76 -19.54 -1.47
CA HIS A 252 27.58 -19.71 -2.91
C HIS A 252 26.55 -18.73 -3.49
N VAL A 253 26.50 -18.65 -4.82
CA VAL A 253 25.49 -17.88 -5.56
C VAL A 253 24.56 -18.87 -6.26
N ASP A 254 23.25 -18.74 -6.08
CA ASP A 254 22.26 -19.58 -6.76
C ASP A 254 21.50 -18.79 -7.83
N SER A 255 21.88 -18.98 -9.09
CA SER A 255 21.24 -18.35 -10.25
C SER A 255 19.90 -18.97 -10.64
N ARG A 256 19.47 -20.05 -9.97
CA ARG A 256 18.13 -20.64 -10.17
C ARG A 256 17.07 -19.95 -9.30
N MET A 257 17.52 -19.11 -8.37
CA MET A 257 16.68 -18.37 -7.45
C MET A 257 16.78 -16.86 -7.72
N PRO A 258 16.18 -16.32 -8.79
CA PRO A 258 16.16 -14.87 -9.04
C PRO A 258 15.11 -14.15 -8.18
N PRO A 259 15.47 -13.51 -7.05
CA PRO A 259 14.49 -12.86 -6.20
C PRO A 259 13.98 -11.54 -6.78
N VAL A 260 12.91 -11.04 -6.16
CA VAL A 260 12.29 -9.77 -6.52
C VAL A 260 12.10 -8.86 -5.31
N ILE A 261 12.43 -7.58 -5.50
CA ILE A 261 11.93 -6.48 -4.69
C ILE A 261 10.68 -5.94 -5.39
N TRP A 262 9.57 -5.94 -4.66
CA TRP A 262 8.28 -5.43 -5.11
C TRP A 262 8.16 -3.93 -4.85
N HIS A 263 7.54 -3.21 -5.77
CA HIS A 263 6.95 -1.91 -5.49
C HIS A 263 5.51 -2.15 -5.04
N GLN A 264 5.29 -1.98 -3.73
CA GLN A 264 3.98 -2.12 -3.10
C GLN A 264 3.41 -0.77 -2.68
N ARG A 265 2.08 -0.68 -2.57
CA ARG A 265 1.35 0.50 -2.10
C ARG A 265 0.52 0.14 -0.86
N VAL A 266 0.57 1.00 0.14
CA VAL A 266 -0.31 0.96 1.33
C VAL A 266 -1.21 2.19 1.26
N PRO A 267 -2.55 2.01 1.24
CA PRO A 267 -3.47 3.13 1.17
C PRO A 267 -3.52 3.92 2.48
N VAL A 268 -3.82 5.21 2.38
CA VAL A 268 -4.10 6.09 3.52
C VAL A 268 -5.47 6.73 3.27
N ALA A 269 -6.53 6.02 3.68
CA ALA A 269 -7.91 6.36 3.35
C ALA A 269 -8.35 7.71 3.94
N VAL A 270 -8.01 7.98 5.21
CA VAL A 270 -8.12 9.31 5.82
C VAL A 270 -6.78 10.00 5.59
N ARG A 271 -6.74 10.93 4.65
CA ARG A 271 -5.45 11.45 4.13
C ARG A 271 -4.83 12.56 4.96
N ASP A 272 -5.64 13.28 5.73
CA ASP A 272 -5.23 14.51 6.40
C ASP A 272 -4.86 14.24 7.86
N GLY A 273 -3.92 15.01 8.40
CA GLY A 273 -3.48 14.92 9.79
C GLY A 273 -2.57 13.72 10.09
N VAL A 274 -2.05 13.02 9.09
CA VAL A 274 -1.17 11.87 9.26
C VAL A 274 0.15 12.32 9.88
N VAL A 275 0.68 11.59 10.87
CA VAL A 275 1.97 11.93 11.50
C VAL A 275 2.98 10.80 11.42
N ALA A 276 2.53 9.55 11.48
CA ALA A 276 3.41 8.40 11.46
C ALA A 276 2.68 7.13 11.01
N VAL A 277 3.46 6.09 10.76
CA VAL A 277 2.97 4.72 10.68
C VAL A 277 3.72 3.80 11.63
N THR A 278 3.03 2.81 12.19
CA THR A 278 3.68 1.65 12.82
C THR A 278 3.62 0.49 11.83
N LEU A 279 4.81 -0.01 11.45
CA LEU A 279 4.97 -1.22 10.64
C LEU A 279 4.58 -2.46 11.44
N PRO A 280 4.22 -3.58 10.80
CA PRO A 280 3.88 -4.81 11.51
C PRO A 280 5.08 -5.36 12.31
N ASP A 281 4.79 -6.16 13.34
CA ASP A 281 5.79 -7.01 14.00
C ASP A 281 5.87 -8.36 13.27
N ASN A 282 6.47 -8.32 12.07
CA ASN A 282 6.55 -9.48 11.20
C ASN A 282 7.93 -9.54 10.52
N PRO A 283 8.84 -10.38 11.04
CA PRO A 283 10.22 -10.41 10.55
C PRO A 283 10.35 -10.97 9.13
N ALA A 284 9.28 -11.51 8.55
CA ALA A 284 9.30 -11.96 7.15
C ALA A 284 9.17 -10.79 6.16
N VAL A 285 8.88 -9.57 6.60
CA VAL A 285 8.71 -8.40 5.72
C VAL A 285 9.90 -7.45 5.87
N HIS A 286 10.48 -7.09 4.73
CA HIS A 286 11.60 -6.17 4.64
C HIS A 286 11.24 -4.96 3.78
N VAL A 287 11.61 -3.77 4.23
CA VAL A 287 11.40 -2.51 3.52
C VAL A 287 12.76 -1.87 3.23
N PHE A 288 13.05 -1.66 1.94
CA PHE A 288 14.27 -1.01 1.46
C PHE A 288 14.10 0.51 1.33
N ALA A 289 12.91 0.95 0.93
CA ALA A 289 12.58 2.37 0.80
C ALA A 289 11.08 2.59 1.01
N MET A 290 10.73 3.80 1.44
CA MET A 290 9.35 4.26 1.58
C MET A 290 9.23 5.68 1.01
N THR A 291 8.13 5.96 0.33
CA THR A 291 7.80 7.27 -0.23
C THR A 291 6.34 7.59 0.07
N ALA A 292 6.07 8.74 0.70
CA ALA A 292 4.72 9.24 0.90
C ALA A 292 4.27 10.02 -0.33
N VAL A 293 3.08 9.72 -0.84
CA VAL A 293 2.50 10.36 -2.02
C VAL A 293 1.14 10.95 -1.65
N HIS A 294 0.87 12.18 -2.12
CA HIS A 294 -0.48 12.73 -2.11
C HIS A 294 -0.92 13.12 -3.52
N GLY A 295 -2.15 12.77 -3.89
CA GLY A 295 -2.79 13.20 -5.12
C GLY A 295 -3.37 14.60 -4.96
N ASP A 296 -3.22 15.43 -5.98
CA ASP A 296 -4.02 16.66 -6.05
C ASP A 296 -5.38 16.29 -6.61
N THR A 297 -6.40 16.36 -5.76
CA THR A 297 -7.77 16.12 -6.20
C THR A 297 -8.13 17.21 -7.22
N VAL A 298 -8.53 16.79 -8.43
CA VAL A 298 -9.15 17.66 -9.45
C VAL A 298 -10.11 18.61 -8.73
N SER A 299 -9.81 19.90 -8.82
CA SER A 299 -10.62 20.95 -8.21
C SER A 299 -11.97 21.02 -8.91
N ARG A 300 -13.02 20.90 -8.09
CA ARG A 300 -14.41 21.39 -8.26
C ARG A 300 -15.06 21.28 -9.63
#